data_AF-A0A1G6QEQ3-F1
#
_entry.id   AF-A0A1G6QEQ3-F1
#
_cell.length_a   1.000
_cell.length_b   1.000
_cell.length_c   1.000
_cell.angle_alpha   90.00
_cell.angle_beta   90.00
_cell.angle_gamma   90.00
#
_symmetry.space_group_name_H-M   'P 1'
#
loop_
_entity.id
_entity.type
_entity.pdbx_description
1 polymer ?
#
loop_
_entity_poly.entity_id
_entity_poly.type
_entity_poly.pdbx_seq_one_letter_code
_entity_poly.pdbx_strand_id
1 'polypeptide(L)' 'MGLIESLKTAFASSAPNDRPDDGSNGAYWCDDCDIRIRDVDLEGEPVCPNCETEMRFERSTGRSCAC' A
#
# COMPACT_ATOMS: atom_id res chain seq x y z
N MET A 1 3.35 35.06 9.45
CA MET A 1 3.54 33.74 8.82
C MET A 1 3.04 32.71 9.81
N GLY A 2 1.73 32.42 9.80
CA GLY A 2 1.07 31.68 10.88
C GLY A 2 1.26 30.17 10.76
N LEU A 3 1.47 29.50 11.88
CA LEU A 3 1.59 28.03 11.99
C LEU A 3 0.40 27.27 11.37
N ILE A 4 -0.77 27.91 11.33
CA ILE A 4 -1.98 27.43 10.65
C ILE A 4 -1.82 27.25 9.13
N GLU A 5 -0.99 28.05 8.47
CA GLU A 5 -0.71 27.87 7.04
C GLU A 5 0.29 26.72 6.83
N SER A 6 1.24 26.51 7.75
CA SER A 6 2.16 25.36 7.70
C SER A 6 1.44 24.01 7.83
N LEU A 7 0.41 23.92 8.67
CA LEU A 7 -0.40 22.71 8.81
C LEU A 7 -1.26 22.44 7.56
N LYS A 8 -1.82 23.48 6.95
CA LYS A 8 -2.54 23.35 5.67
C LYS A 8 -1.62 22.93 4.54
N THR A 9 -0.40 23.44 4.47
CA THR A 9 0.58 23.02 3.46
C THR A 9 1.04 21.58 3.70
N ALA A 10 1.22 21.13 4.94
CA ALA A 10 1.55 19.73 5.22
C ALA A 10 0.41 18.76 4.83
N PHE A 11 -0.85 19.14 5.08
CA PHE A 11 -2.02 18.39 4.63
C PHE A 11 -2.22 18.47 3.10
N ALA A 12 -1.92 19.60 2.46
CA ALA A 12 -1.95 19.75 1.01
C ALA A 12 -0.78 19.04 0.31
N SER A 13 0.38 18.90 0.94
CA SER A 13 1.46 18.02 0.48
C SER A 13 1.10 16.54 0.62
N SER A 14 0.06 16.23 1.41
CA SER A 14 -0.56 14.90 1.43
C SER A 14 -1.58 14.72 0.31
N ALA A 15 -1.88 15.75 -0.50
CA ALA A 15 -2.63 15.59 -1.75
C ALA A 15 -1.89 14.56 -2.62
N PRO A 16 -2.62 13.63 -3.25
CA PRO A 16 -2.06 12.52 -4.00
C PRO A 16 -1.42 13.06 -5.27
N ASN A 17 -0.22 13.63 -5.15
CA ASN A 17 0.63 13.90 -6.29
C ASN A 17 1.10 12.54 -6.80
N ASP A 18 0.40 12.06 -7.81
CA ASP A 18 1.04 11.45 -8.98
C ASP A 18 2.02 10.33 -8.62
N ARG A 19 1.58 9.37 -7.79
CA ARG A 19 2.15 8.03 -7.97
C ARG A 19 1.49 7.50 -9.23
N PRO A 20 2.24 7.19 -10.29
CA PRO A 20 1.66 6.52 -11.45
C PRO A 20 0.88 5.32 -10.93
N ASP A 21 -0.32 5.16 -11.45
CA ASP A 21 -1.06 3.92 -11.25
C ASP A 21 -0.20 2.83 -11.85
N ASP A 22 0.53 2.13 -10.98
CA ASP A 22 1.50 1.11 -11.36
C ASP A 22 0.77 -0.18 -11.82
N GLY A 23 -0.54 -0.11 -12.06
CA GLY A 23 -1.44 -1.21 -12.39
C GLY A 23 -1.78 -2.13 -11.22
N SER A 24 -1.35 -1.79 -10.00
CA SER A 24 -1.49 -2.64 -8.82
C SER A 24 -2.91 -2.60 -8.24
N ASN A 25 -3.55 -3.76 -8.19
CA ASN A 25 -4.86 -3.95 -7.55
C ASN A 25 -4.73 -4.22 -6.04
N GLY A 26 -3.51 -4.54 -5.57
CA GLY A 26 -3.29 -4.85 -4.16
C GLY A 26 -1.92 -5.44 -3.85
N ALA A 27 -1.86 -6.19 -2.78
CA ALA A 27 -0.69 -6.90 -2.34
C ALA A 27 -1.09 -8.21 -1.66
N TYR A 28 -0.15 -9.15 -1.59
CA TYR A 28 -0.26 -10.36 -0.82
C TYR A 28 0.51 -10.19 0.48
N TRP A 29 -0.12 -10.58 1.58
CA TRP A 29 0.42 -10.47 2.93
C TRP A 29 0.51 -11.84 3.60
N CYS A 30 1.66 -12.13 4.20
CA CYS A 30 1.84 -13.29 5.08
C CYS A 30 1.83 -12.81 6.53
N ASP A 31 0.79 -13.17 7.29
CA ASP A 31 0.66 -12.75 8.69
C ASP A 31 1.70 -13.41 9.62
N ASP A 32 2.23 -14.59 9.27
CA ASP A 32 3.23 -15.30 10.08
C ASP A 32 4.64 -14.73 9.92
N CYS A 33 5.00 -14.28 8.71
CA CYS A 33 6.34 -13.80 8.38
C CYS A 33 6.44 -12.27 8.26
N ASP A 34 5.31 -11.56 8.37
CA ASP A 34 5.22 -10.09 8.18
C ASP A 34 5.76 -9.63 6.81
N ILE A 35 5.58 -10.47 5.78
CA ILE A 35 6.04 -10.19 4.41
C ILE A 35 4.87 -9.64 3.58
N ARG A 36 5.16 -8.57 2.83
CA ARG A 36 4.27 -7.99 1.83
C ARG A 36 4.90 -8.04 0.44
N ILE A 37 4.17 -8.59 -0.52
CA ILE A 37 4.55 -8.64 -1.94
C ILE A 37 3.44 -7.95 -2.73
N ARG A 38 3.74 -7.02 -3.64
CA ARG A 38 2.67 -6.42 -4.46
C ARG A 38 2.16 -7.43 -5.48
N ASP A 39 0.90 -7.29 -5.88
CA ASP A 39 0.31 -8.15 -6.92
C ASP A 39 1.07 -8.08 -8.24
N VAL A 40 1.59 -6.91 -8.61
CA VAL A 40 2.42 -6.71 -9.81
C VAL A 40 3.83 -7.27 -9.71
N ASP A 41 4.32 -7.48 -8.49
CA ASP A 41 5.66 -8.02 -8.22
C ASP A 41 5.61 -9.54 -7.96
N LEU A 42 4.41 -10.14 -7.94
CA LEU A 42 4.23 -11.56 -7.70
C LEU A 42 4.31 -12.35 -9.01
N GLU A 43 5.31 -13.23 -9.12
CA GLU A 43 5.48 -14.13 -10.25
C GLU A 43 4.95 -15.53 -9.89
N GLY A 44 3.67 -15.79 -10.16
CA GLY A 44 3.05 -17.11 -9.99
C GLY A 44 2.05 -17.19 -8.83
N GLU A 45 2.12 -18.28 -8.05
CA GLU A 45 1.20 -18.52 -6.94
C GLU A 45 1.49 -17.60 -5.74
N PRO A 46 0.47 -17.14 -5.01
CA PRO A 46 0.64 -16.24 -3.87
C PRO A 46 1.11 -17.01 -2.62
N VAL A 47 2.34 -17.53 -2.67
CA VAL A 47 2.97 -18.27 -1.58
C VAL A 47 4.10 -17.46 -0.95
N CYS A 48 4.21 -17.53 0.36
CA CYS A 48 5.25 -16.82 1.10
C CYS A 48 6.62 -17.46 0.83
N PRO A 49 7.65 -16.68 0.44
CA PRO A 49 8.97 -17.23 0.13
C PRO A 49 9.72 -17.78 1.34
N ASN A 50 9.29 -17.47 2.57
CA ASN A 50 9.95 -17.90 3.80
C ASN A 50 9.35 -19.18 4.40
N CYS A 51 8.04 -19.34 4.33
CA CYS A 51 7.32 -20.45 4.98
C CYS A 51 6.45 -21.27 4.02
N GLU A 52 6.43 -20.91 2.73
CA GLU A 52 5.69 -21.61 1.68
C GLU A 52 4.17 -21.72 1.94
N THR A 53 3.63 -20.86 2.81
CA THR A 53 2.19 -20.78 3.10
C THR A 53 1.47 -19.84 2.14
N GLU A 54 0.18 -20.10 1.91
CA GLU A 54 -0.68 -19.22 1.12
C GLU A 54 -0.78 -17.83 1.76
N MET A 55 -0.55 -16.79 0.96
CA MET A 55 -0.63 -15.40 1.38
C MET A 55 -2.02 -14.84 1.14
N ARG A 56 -2.48 -13.98 2.06
CA ARG A 56 -3.78 -13.31 1.95
C ARG A 56 -3.69 -12.13 0.98
N PHE A 57 -4.59 -12.06 0.01
CA PHE A 57 -4.72 -10.85 -0.82
C PHE A 57 -5.35 -9.69 -0.03
N GLU A 58 -4.62 -8.59 0.04
CA GLU A 58 -5.03 -7.31 0.56
C GLU A 58 -5.20 -6.32 -0.60
N ARG A 59 -6.44 -5.94 -0.87
CA ARG A 59 -6.74 -4.90 -1.87
C ARG A 59 -6.07 -3.60 -1.45
N SER A 60 -5.40 -2.93 -2.38
CA SER A 60 -4.95 -1.56 -2.16
C SER A 60 -6.22 -0.71 -2.15
N THR A 61 -6.75 -0.41 -0.96
CA THR A 61 -7.81 0.58 -0.85
C THR A 61 -7.15 1.90 -1.23
N GLY A 62 -7.33 2.33 -2.48
CA GLY A 62 -6.97 3.67 -2.90
C GLY A 62 -7.63 4.66 -1.96
N ARG A 63 -6.85 5.15 -0.99
CA ARG A 63 -7.18 6.16 0.04
C ARG A 63 -8.67 6.35 0.32
N SER A 64 -9.38 5.29 0.73
CA SER A 64 -10.61 5.46 1.51
C SER A 64 -10.27 5.35 2.99
N CYS A 65 -9.32 6.18 3.44
CA CYS A 65 -9.19 6.47 4.86
C CYS A 65 -10.41 7.33 5.22
N ALA A 66 -11.52 6.67 5.53
CA ALA A 66 -12.59 7.27 6.31
C ALA A 66 -12.15 7.22 7.78
N CYS A 67 -11.17 8.06 8.12
CA CYS A 67 -10.70 8.27 9.49
C CYS A 67 -10.76 9.76 9.80
#